data_AF-A0A0C2C4F6-F1
#
_entry.id   AF-A0A0C2C4F6-F1
#
_cell.length_a   1.000
_cell.length_b   1.000
_cell.length_c   1.000
_cell.angle_alpha   90.00
_cell.angle_beta   90.00
_cell.angle_gamma   90.00
#
_symmetry.space_group_name_H-M   'P 1'
#
loop_
_entity.id
_entity.type
_entity.pdbx_description
1 polymer ?
#
loop_
_entity_poly.entity_id
_entity_poly.type
_entity_poly.pdbx_seq_one_letter_code
_entity_poly.pdbx_strand_id
1 'polypeptide(L)' 'SDMNERAPTSSIIEKGTYVVVQKVGGEHIRVMRLSPKQKVLIEKLKFEADRYCFHIKLF' A
#
# COMPACT_ATOMS: atom_id res chain seq x y z
N SER A 1 8.40 -2.69 31.09
CA SER A 1 7.81 -1.58 30.31
C SER A 1 8.19 -1.84 28.87
N ASP A 2 7.50 -2.80 28.26
CA ASP A 2 7.74 -3.23 26.89
C ASP A 2 6.56 -2.76 26.06
N MET A 3 6.64 -1.51 25.61
CA MET A 3 5.72 -0.99 24.60
C MET A 3 6.16 -1.54 23.24
N ASN A 4 5.81 -2.79 22.96
CA ASN A 4 5.71 -3.29 21.59
C ASN A 4 4.24 -3.58 21.31
N GLU A 5 3.42 -2.54 21.33
CA GLU A 5 2.09 -2.59 20.75
C GLU A 5 2.28 -2.83 19.25
N ARG A 6 2.23 -4.10 18.84
CA ARG A 6 2.08 -4.46 17.42
C ARG A 6 0.91 -3.65 16.91
N ALA A 7 1.18 -2.74 15.97
CA ALA A 7 0.14 -1.94 15.34
C ALA A 7 -1.01 -2.88 14.93
N PRO A 8 -2.26 -2.54 15.26
CA PRO A 8 -3.39 -3.40 14.92
C PRO A 8 -3.31 -3.67 13.42
N THR A 9 -3.19 -4.94 13.05
CA THR A 9 -3.27 -5.38 11.67
C THR A 9 -4.71 -5.21 11.23
N SER A 10 -5.16 -3.96 11.05
CA SER A 10 -6.38 -3.73 10.31
C SER A 10 -6.09 -4.26 8.91
N SER A 11 -6.81 -5.31 8.53
CA SER A 11 -6.74 -5.91 7.20
C SER A 11 -7.28 -4.96 6.11
N ILE A 12 -7.63 -3.73 6.49
CA ILE A 12 -8.31 -2.74 5.68
C ILE A 12 -7.37 -1.55 5.52
N ILE A 13 -7.04 -1.26 4.27
CA ILE A 13 -6.28 -0.08 3.90
C ILE A 13 -7.22 1.11 3.90
N GLU A 14 -6.96 2.08 4.77
CA GLU A 14 -7.77 3.29 4.88
C GLU A 14 -7.20 4.46 4.05
N LYS A 15 -8.07 5.39 3.67
CA LYS A 15 -7.66 6.64 3.01
C LYS A 15 -6.68 7.40 3.90
N GLY A 16 -5.62 7.95 3.29
CA GLY A 16 -4.60 8.68 4.02
C GLY A 16 -3.54 7.82 4.71
N THR A 17 -3.65 6.48 4.64
CA THR A 17 -2.63 5.56 5.13
C THR A 17 -1.42 5.51 4.20
N TYR A 18 -0.23 5.30 4.76
CA TYR A 18 0.97 5.02 3.98
C TYR A 18 1.02 3.53 3.61
N VAL A 19 1.28 3.25 2.34
CA VAL A 19 1.35 1.89 1.80
C VAL A 19 2.64 1.69 1.01
N VAL A 20 3.02 0.42 0.89
CA VAL A 20 4.06 -0.03 -0.02
C VAL A 20 3.41 -0.57 -1.29
N VAL A 21 3.79 -0.03 -2.44
CA VAL A 21 3.39 -0.52 -3.76
C VAL A 21 4.57 -1.25 -4.37
N GLN A 22 4.38 -2.53 -4.69
CA GLN A 22 5.38 -3.36 -5.35
C GLN A 22 4.73 -4.08 -6.53
N LYS A 23 5.43 -4.11 -7.67
CA LYS A 23 5.05 -4.96 -8.79
C LYS A 23 5.46 -6.39 -8.48
N VAL A 24 4.53 -7.34 -8.59
CA VAL A 24 4.84 -8.78 -8.40
C VAL A 24 5.91 -9.20 -9.40
N GLY A 25 7.02 -9.76 -8.88
CA GLY A 25 8.18 -10.13 -9.70
C GLY A 25 8.99 -8.97 -10.27
N GLY A 26 8.71 -7.72 -9.86
CA GLY A 26 9.48 -6.54 -10.22
C GLY A 26 10.39 -6.06 -9.10
N GLU A 27 11.41 -5.28 -9.46
CA GLU A 27 12.38 -4.70 -8.53
C GLU A 27 11.88 -3.40 -7.89
N HIS A 28 10.96 -2.68 -8.55
CA HIS A 28 10.50 -1.40 -8.06
C HIS A 28 9.55 -1.53 -6.87
N ILE A 29 9.91 -0.86 -5.78
CA ILE A 29 9.12 -0.71 -4.57
C ILE A 29 8.96 0.79 -4.30
N ARG A 30 7.74 1.22 -3.93
CA ARG A 30 7.45 2.61 -3.62
C ARG A 30 6.61 2.73 -2.36
N VAL A 31 7.04 3.58 -1.43
CA VAL A 31 6.21 4.02 -0.30
C VAL A 31 5.42 5.25 -0.70
N MET A 32 4.12 5.28 -0.41
CA MET A 32 3.28 6.45 -0.68
C MET A 32 2.06 6.54 0.23
N ARG A 33 1.58 7.75 0.45
CA ARG A 33 0.29 8.01 1.10
C ARG A 33 -0.83 7.86 0.09
N LEU A 34 -1.86 7.09 0.43
CA LEU A 34 -3.05 6.91 -0.39
C LEU A 34 -3.98 8.12 -0.32
N SER A 35 -4.34 8.64 -1.48
CA SER A 35 -5.33 9.69 -1.66
C SER A 35 -6.44 9.25 -2.62
N PRO A 36 -7.68 9.73 -2.46
CA PRO A 36 -8.76 9.45 -3.40
C PRO A 36 -8.39 9.85 -4.84
N LYS A 37 -8.83 9.07 -5.82
CA LYS A 37 -8.60 9.27 -7.27
C LYS A 37 -7.12 9.32 -7.67
N GLN A 38 -6.23 8.87 -6.79
CA GLN A 38 -4.80 8.93 -7.04
C GLN A 38 -4.42 7.94 -8.12
N LYS A 39 -3.76 8.46 -9.16
CA LYS A 39 -3.13 7.67 -10.21
C LYS A 39 -1.77 7.22 -9.70
N VAL A 40 -1.59 5.91 -9.54
CA VAL A 40 -0.31 5.31 -9.18
C VAL A 40 0.37 4.84 -10.46
N LEU A 41 1.63 5.25 -10.64
CA LEU A 41 2.51 4.77 -11.68
C LEU A 41 3.59 3.92 -11.03
N ILE A 42 3.73 2.68 -11.50
CA ILE A 42 4.85 1.80 -11.16
C ILE A 42 5.35 1.18 -12.46
N GLU A 43 6.59 1.49 -12.82
CA GLU A 43 7.14 1.19 -14.14
C GLU A 43 6.21 1.69 -15.27
N LYS A 44 5.71 0.78 -16.11
CA LYS A 44 4.80 1.04 -17.24
C LYS A 44 3.33 0.80 -16.89
N LEU A 45 3.01 0.47 -15.63
CA LEU A 45 1.65 0.19 -15.17
C LEU A 45 1.06 1.39 -14.47
N LYS A 46 -0.21 1.68 -14.78
CA LYS A 46 -0.96 2.79 -14.22
C LYS A 46 -2.30 2.31 -13.69
N PHE A 47 -2.61 2.63 -12.43
CA PHE A 47 -3.88 2.26 -11.80
C PHE A 47 -4.44 3.38 -10.93
N GLU A 48 -5.74 3.32 -10.64
CA GLU A 48 -6.45 4.22 -9.74
C GLU A 48 -6.65 3.52 -8.39
N ALA A 49 -6.14 4.10 -7.30
CA ALA A 49 -6.11 3.45 -5.99
C ALA A 49 -7.49 3.06 -5.43
N ASP A 50 -8.54 3.79 -5.82
CA ASP A 50 -9.90 3.58 -5.28
C ASP A 50 -10.58 2.27 -5.77
N ARG A 51 -10.05 1.63 -6.83
CA ARG A 51 -10.71 0.48 -7.48
C ARG A 51 -10.15 -0.88 -7.12
N TYR A 52 -9.00 -0.93 -6.44
CA TYR A 52 -8.31 -2.19 -6.18
C TYR A 52 -8.21 -2.40 -4.67
N CYS A 53 -8.85 -3.45 -4.15
CA CYS A 53 -8.54 -3.96 -2.83
C CYS A 53 -7.14 -4.57 -2.90
N PHE A 54 -6.11 -3.87 -2.43
CA PHE A 54 -4.76 -4.39 -2.41
C PHE A 54 -4.65 -5.46 -1.32
N HIS A 55 -4.45 -6.71 -1.72
CA HIS A 55 -4.08 -7.78 -0.79
C HIS A 55 -2.63 -7.56 -0.36
N ILE A 56 -2.41 -7.15 0.89
CA ILE A 56 -1.06 -6.96 1.44
C ILE A 56 -0.56 -8.33 1.92
N LYS A 57 0.48 -8.85 1.28
CA LYS A 57 1.29 -9.93 1.86
C LYS A 57 2.47 -9.27 2.56
N LEU A 58 2.39 -9.16 3.89
CA LEU A 58 3.52 -8.79 4.72
C LEU A 58 4.47 -10.00 4.77
N PHE A 59 5.73 -9.79 4.43
CA PHE A 59 6.81 -10.73 4.73
C PHE A 59 7.40 -10.41 6.09
#